data_AF-A0A1M6URH0-F1
#
_entry.id   AF-A0A1M6URH0-F1
#
_cell.length_a   1.000
_cell.length_b   1.000
_cell.length_c   1.000
_cell.angle_alpha   90.00
_cell.angle_beta   90.00
_cell.angle_gamma   90.00
#
_symmetry.space_group_name_H-M   'P 1'
#
loop_
_entity.id
_entity.type
_entity.pdbx_description
1 polymer ?
#
loop_
_entity_poly.entity_id
_entity_poly.type
_entity_poly.pdbx_seq_one_letter_code
_entity_poly.pdbx_strand_id
1 'polypeptide(L)'
;MKKIILLFTCMFGISVFSQIKVLKNETLVEIGKDNSVGLYKKDDKFTINYQDLNTSNLNTFRSFSFQNMNKDVEGLYKMITDGFIDSPEGNIVLELPSDIIELHYEKNYGQPTVQFIHYINKNKKYVGKSQFLNKKQIDKIFGKTNGKAVLYDKPGMKTNSTMGSTNVNSSTSTAIPLNDTSERTPSSTKSKKYKK
;
A
#
# COMPACT_ATOMS: atom_id res chain seq x y z
N MET A 1 71.45 10.20 -13.32
CA MET A 1 70.39 9.34 -13.90
C MET A 1 69.40 8.76 -12.87
N LYS A 2 69.78 8.55 -11.59
CA LYS A 2 68.88 7.97 -10.57
C LYS A 2 67.68 8.85 -10.13
N LYS A 3 67.81 10.18 -10.24
CA LYS A 3 66.75 11.15 -9.85
C LYS A 3 65.58 11.24 -10.85
N ILE A 4 65.85 10.93 -12.12
CA ILE A 4 64.82 10.93 -13.19
C ILE A 4 63.93 9.67 -13.10
N ILE A 5 64.51 8.55 -12.69
CA ILE A 5 63.80 7.26 -12.58
C ILE A 5 62.75 7.34 -11.46
N LEU A 6 63.08 7.97 -10.33
CA LEU A 6 62.15 8.19 -9.22
C LEU A 6 60.92 9.02 -9.64
N LEU A 7 61.12 10.03 -10.49
CA LEU A 7 60.04 10.92 -10.93
C LEU A 7 59.06 10.21 -11.87
N PHE A 8 59.55 9.31 -12.73
CA PHE A 8 58.72 8.51 -13.63
C PHE A 8 57.93 7.41 -12.89
N THR A 9 58.51 6.80 -11.85
CA THR A 9 57.80 5.80 -11.03
C THR A 9 56.66 6.43 -10.22
N CYS A 10 56.78 7.69 -9.82
CA CYS A 10 55.74 8.38 -9.04
C CYS A 10 54.48 8.74 -9.85
N MET A 11 54.60 8.91 -11.17
CA MET A 11 53.50 9.32 -12.05
C MET A 11 52.58 8.17 -12.49
N PHE A 12 53.01 6.91 -12.36
CA PHE A 12 52.23 5.73 -12.75
C PHE A 12 51.37 5.15 -11.61
N GLY A 13 51.46 5.69 -10.39
CA GLY A 13 50.86 5.10 -9.18
C GLY A 13 49.44 5.53 -8.83
N ILE A 14 48.79 6.41 -9.61
CA ILE A 14 47.53 7.06 -9.20
C ILE A 14 46.39 6.82 -10.19
N SER A 15 46.26 5.60 -10.70
CA SER A 15 45.04 5.16 -11.38
C SER A 15 44.06 4.60 -10.35
N VAL A 16 43.58 5.47 -9.44
CA VAL A 16 42.49 5.11 -8.55
C VAL A 16 41.22 4.91 -9.39
N PHE A 17 40.73 3.67 -9.43
CA PHE A 17 39.44 3.30 -10.01
C PHE A 17 38.30 3.99 -9.25
N SER A 18 38.08 5.28 -9.52
CA SER A 18 36.86 5.98 -9.13
C SER A 18 35.75 5.62 -10.14
N GLN A 19 35.39 4.34 -10.22
CA GLN A 19 34.16 3.97 -10.90
C GLN A 19 33.00 4.51 -10.07
N ILE A 20 32.17 5.36 -10.70
CA ILE A 20 30.82 5.61 -10.21
C ILE A 20 30.12 4.26 -10.19
N LYS A 21 29.97 3.69 -8.99
CA LYS A 21 29.18 2.50 -8.78
C LYS A 21 27.73 2.90 -9.02
N VAL A 22 27.21 2.56 -10.19
CA VAL A 22 25.78 2.66 -10.48
C VAL A 22 25.10 1.65 -9.57
N LEU A 23 24.66 2.10 -8.40
CA LEU A 23 23.69 1.34 -7.62
C LEU A 23 22.48 1.17 -8.53
N LYS A 24 22.13 -0.09 -8.83
CA LYS A 24 20.80 -0.38 -9.36
C LYS A 24 19.83 0.18 -8.32
N ASN A 25 19.21 1.31 -8.64
CA ASN A 25 18.26 1.94 -7.76
C ASN A 25 17.02 1.05 -7.82
N GLU A 26 16.91 0.14 -6.85
CA GLU A 26 15.72 -0.70 -6.69
C GLU A 26 14.51 0.24 -6.62
N THR A 27 13.65 0.11 -7.62
CA THR A 27 12.57 1.07 -7.83
C THR A 27 11.55 0.89 -6.72
N LEU A 28 11.32 1.96 -5.96
CA LEU A 28 10.22 2.02 -5.01
C LEU A 28 8.91 1.97 -5.79
N VAL A 29 8.16 0.88 -5.64
CA VAL A 29 6.88 0.70 -6.32
C VAL A 29 5.76 1.13 -5.39
N GLU A 30 5.02 2.17 -5.76
CA GLU A 30 3.80 2.56 -5.04
C GLU A 30 2.67 1.57 -5.33
N ILE A 31 2.19 0.90 -4.29
CA ILE A 31 1.02 -0.01 -4.35
C ILE A 31 -0.27 0.82 -4.35
N GLY A 32 -0.35 1.77 -3.43
CA GLY A 32 -1.49 2.66 -3.32
C GLY A 32 -1.26 3.74 -2.28
N LYS A 33 -1.94 4.86 -2.45
CA LYS A 33 -1.85 6.02 -1.57
C LYS A 33 -3.22 6.68 -1.45
N ASP A 34 -3.57 7.06 -0.23
CA ASP A 34 -4.69 7.95 0.03
C ASP A 34 -4.26 9.06 0.98
N ASN A 35 -4.41 10.31 0.53
CA ASN A 35 -3.97 11.50 1.24
C ASN A 35 -2.52 11.35 1.73
N SER A 36 -2.35 11.30 3.05
CA SER A 36 -1.05 11.26 3.70
C SER A 36 -0.59 9.86 4.09
N VAL A 37 -1.35 8.81 3.74
CA VAL A 37 -1.02 7.40 4.02
C VAL A 37 -0.81 6.65 2.71
N GLY A 38 0.27 5.89 2.60
CA GLY A 38 0.58 5.10 1.41
C GLY A 38 1.36 3.83 1.70
N LEU A 39 1.11 2.82 0.88
CA LEU A 39 1.81 1.54 0.89
C LEU A 39 2.77 1.48 -0.30
N TYR A 40 4.04 1.21 0.01
CA TYR A 40 5.11 1.11 -0.95
C TYR A 40 5.80 -0.25 -0.83
N LYS A 41 6.22 -0.79 -1.97
CA LYS A 41 7.02 -2.00 -2.06
C LYS A 41 8.43 -1.64 -2.50
N LYS A 42 9.41 -2.16 -1.77
CA LYS A 42 10.81 -2.17 -2.18
C LYS A 42 11.34 -3.58 -1.95
N ASP A 43 11.69 -4.27 -3.03
CA ASP A 43 12.10 -5.68 -3.01
C ASP A 43 11.03 -6.56 -2.34
N ASP A 44 11.39 -7.30 -1.29
CA ASP A 44 10.48 -8.14 -0.49
C ASP A 44 9.91 -7.39 0.74
N LYS A 45 10.22 -6.10 0.87
CA LYS A 45 9.82 -5.27 2.00
C LYS A 45 8.67 -4.34 1.61
N PHE A 46 7.63 -4.36 2.42
CA PHE A 46 6.49 -3.46 2.33
C PHE A 46 6.62 -2.39 3.40
N THR A 47 6.35 -1.15 3.02
CA THR A 47 6.50 0.02 3.88
C THR A 47 5.21 0.83 3.84
N ILE A 48 4.60 1.02 5.01
CA ILE A 48 3.48 1.94 5.16
C ILE A 48 4.07 3.27 5.62
N ASN A 49 3.86 4.31 4.83
CA ASN A 49 4.20 5.69 5.17
C ASN A 49 2.93 6.42 5.59
N TYR A 50 3.02 7.26 6.61
CA TYR A 50 1.92 8.12 7.04
C TYR A 50 2.43 9.45 7.59
N GLN A 51 1.60 10.49 7.52
CA GLN A 51 1.84 11.76 8.23
C GLN A 51 1.45 11.59 9.70
N ASP A 52 2.36 11.95 10.59
CA ASP A 52 2.16 11.86 12.04
C ASP A 52 1.32 13.03 12.55
N LEU A 53 0.16 12.72 13.10
CA LEU A 53 -0.75 13.69 13.71
C LEU A 53 -0.45 13.94 15.20
N ASN A 54 0.44 13.15 15.81
CA ASN A 54 0.78 13.29 17.22
C ASN A 54 1.83 14.38 17.49
N THR A 55 2.49 14.89 16.44
CA THR A 55 3.48 15.96 16.51
C THR A 55 2.90 17.27 16.00
N SER A 56 3.31 18.39 16.60
CA SER A 56 2.86 19.73 16.18
C SER A 56 3.30 20.10 14.76
N ASN A 57 4.30 19.41 14.21
CA ASN A 57 4.76 19.64 12.84
C ASN A 57 4.00 18.73 11.86
N LEU A 58 3.05 19.31 11.15
CA LEU A 58 2.24 18.63 10.14
C LEU A 58 3.08 18.04 8.99
N ASN A 59 4.33 18.42 8.78
CA ASN A 59 5.16 17.84 7.72
C ASN A 59 5.99 16.63 8.19
N THR A 60 5.71 16.09 9.37
CA THR A 60 6.42 14.93 9.90
C THR A 60 5.83 13.64 9.33
N PHE A 61 6.58 12.95 8.50
CA PHE A 61 6.21 11.63 7.99
C PHE A 61 6.94 10.54 8.78
N ARG A 62 6.22 9.46 9.05
CA ARG A 62 6.75 8.25 9.66
C ARG A 62 6.42 7.04 8.81
N SER A 63 7.16 5.98 9.07
CA SER A 63 6.94 4.73 8.36
C SER A 63 7.34 3.54 9.21
N PHE A 64 6.68 2.43 8.94
CA PHE A 64 7.08 1.13 9.44
C PHE A 64 7.15 0.16 8.27
N SER A 65 8.00 -0.85 8.41
CA SER A 65 8.28 -1.81 7.33
C SER A 65 8.17 -3.23 7.83
N PHE A 66 7.72 -4.11 6.94
CA PHE A 66 7.65 -5.55 7.19
C PHE A 66 7.91 -6.35 5.92
N GLN A 67 8.29 -7.61 6.09
CA GLN A 67 8.46 -8.54 4.98
C GLN A 67 7.14 -9.29 4.74
N ASN A 68 6.86 -9.66 3.50
CA ASN A 68 5.67 -10.44 3.13
C ASN A 68 6.02 -11.93 3.07
N MET A 69 6.34 -12.54 4.22
CA MET A 69 6.77 -13.94 4.29
C MET A 69 5.60 -14.91 4.17
N ASN A 70 4.48 -14.61 4.84
CA ASN A 70 3.31 -15.50 4.93
C ASN A 70 2.02 -14.84 4.41
N LYS A 71 2.13 -14.07 3.33
CA LYS A 71 1.05 -13.18 2.85
C LYS A 71 0.65 -12.16 3.92
N ASP A 72 1.61 -11.68 4.70
CA ASP A 72 1.42 -10.74 5.81
C ASP A 72 0.76 -9.44 5.36
N VAL A 73 0.99 -9.00 4.11
CA VAL A 73 0.31 -7.82 3.55
C VAL A 73 -1.19 -8.06 3.40
N GLU A 74 -1.58 -9.22 2.86
CA GLU A 74 -3.00 -9.59 2.71
C GLU A 74 -3.63 -9.91 4.07
N GLY A 75 -2.87 -10.52 4.98
CA GLY A 75 -3.29 -10.77 6.37
C GLY A 75 -3.57 -9.46 7.12
N LEU A 76 -2.69 -8.47 6.98
CA LEU A 76 -2.89 -7.14 7.55
C LEU A 76 -4.12 -6.45 6.95
N TYR A 77 -4.28 -6.49 5.62
CA TYR A 77 -5.46 -5.96 4.95
C TYR A 77 -6.75 -6.60 5.49
N LYS A 78 -6.79 -7.94 5.53
CA LYS A 78 -7.95 -8.71 6.01
C LYS A 78 -8.27 -8.35 7.46
N MET A 79 -7.26 -8.31 8.33
CA MET A 79 -7.42 -7.93 9.73
C MET A 79 -8.01 -6.54 9.89
N ILE A 80 -7.55 -5.58 9.08
CA ILE A 80 -8.10 -4.22 9.05
C ILE A 80 -9.57 -4.22 8.61
N THR A 81 -9.88 -4.94 7.53
CA THR A 81 -11.23 -4.97 7.00
C THR A 81 -12.23 -5.71 7.87
N ASP A 82 -11.80 -6.79 8.52
CA ASP A 82 -12.63 -7.56 9.45
C ASP A 82 -12.99 -6.68 10.66
N GLY A 83 -12.04 -5.88 11.16
CA GLY A 83 -12.29 -4.91 12.24
C GLY A 83 -13.27 -3.78 11.90
N PHE A 84 -13.56 -3.51 10.61
CA PHE A 84 -14.64 -2.60 10.24
C PHE A 84 -16.03 -3.25 10.31
N ILE A 85 -16.10 -4.57 10.16
CA ILE A 85 -17.36 -5.34 10.22
C ILE A 85 -17.70 -5.63 11.67
N ASP A 86 -16.73 -6.19 12.40
CA ASP A 86 -16.82 -6.50 13.82
C ASP A 86 -15.76 -5.69 14.57
N SER A 87 -16.18 -4.57 15.16
CA SER A 87 -15.26 -3.65 15.83
C SER A 87 -14.74 -4.31 17.10
N PRO A 88 -13.42 -4.55 17.23
CA PRO A 88 -12.86 -5.16 18.43
C PRO A 88 -13.07 -4.24 19.64
N GLU A 89 -13.21 -4.84 20.84
CA GLU A 89 -13.35 -4.07 22.09
C GLU A 89 -12.07 -3.30 22.47
N GLY A 90 -10.93 -3.64 21.87
CA GLY A 90 -9.65 -2.98 22.11
C GLY A 90 -8.78 -2.89 20.86
N ASN A 91 -7.59 -2.31 21.04
CA ASN A 91 -6.63 -2.17 19.95
C ASN A 91 -6.04 -3.53 19.57
N ILE A 92 -5.93 -3.79 18.26
CA ILE A 92 -5.20 -4.97 17.78
C ILE A 92 -3.71 -4.62 17.73
N VAL A 93 -2.89 -5.32 18.50
CA VAL A 93 -1.45 -5.07 18.58
C VAL A 93 -0.71 -5.97 17.60
N LEU A 94 0.14 -5.37 16.78
CA LEU A 94 1.00 -6.01 15.80
C LEU A 94 2.46 -5.76 16.19
N GLU A 95 3.16 -6.84 16.52
CA GLU A 95 4.59 -6.77 16.81
C GLU A 95 5.39 -6.98 15.53
N LEU A 96 6.16 -5.96 15.17
CA LEU A 96 7.13 -6.01 14.09
C LEU A 96 8.54 -6.21 14.67
N PRO A 97 9.53 -6.61 13.84
CA PRO A 97 10.91 -6.79 14.32
C PRO A 97 11.46 -5.54 15.02
N SER A 98 11.19 -4.36 14.46
CA SER A 98 11.71 -3.07 14.95
C SER A 98 10.68 -2.22 15.68
N ASP A 99 9.39 -2.44 15.45
CA ASP A 99 8.31 -1.52 15.84
C ASP A 99 7.12 -2.27 16.44
N ILE A 100 6.21 -1.54 17.10
CA ILE A 100 4.89 -2.07 17.47
C ILE A 100 3.84 -1.17 16.83
N ILE A 101 2.86 -1.76 16.16
CA ILE A 101 1.74 -1.06 15.54
C ILE A 101 0.45 -1.50 16.21
N GLU A 102 -0.35 -0.56 16.66
CA GLU A 102 -1.71 -0.81 17.14
C GLU A 102 -2.71 -0.33 16.10
N LEU A 103 -3.70 -1.16 15.82
CA LEU A 103 -4.88 -0.80 15.04
C LEU A 103 -5.96 -0.34 16.03
N HIS A 104 -6.22 0.97 16.03
CA HIS A 104 -7.25 1.57 16.85
C HIS A 104 -8.51 1.81 16.02
N TYR A 105 -9.61 1.17 16.38
CA TYR A 105 -10.89 1.32 15.69
C TYR A 105 -11.78 2.30 16.45
N GLU A 106 -12.40 3.21 15.72
CA GLU A 106 -13.34 4.19 16.27
C GLU A 106 -14.47 4.47 15.27
N LYS A 107 -15.65 4.81 15.78
CA LYS A 107 -16.79 5.22 14.97
C LYS A 107 -16.82 6.73 14.82
N ASN A 108 -16.38 7.23 13.68
CA ASN A 108 -16.45 8.64 13.34
C ASN A 108 -17.75 8.93 12.56
N TYR A 109 -18.65 9.73 13.14
CA TYR A 109 -19.97 10.06 12.56
C TYR A 109 -20.77 8.81 12.11
N GLY A 110 -20.72 7.74 12.92
CA GLY A 110 -21.39 6.48 12.63
C GLY A 110 -20.70 5.59 11.58
N GLN A 111 -19.57 6.01 11.02
CA GLN A 111 -18.77 5.21 10.10
C GLN A 111 -17.59 4.57 10.86
N PRO A 112 -17.34 3.26 10.70
CA PRO A 112 -16.18 2.62 11.31
C PRO A 112 -14.90 3.10 10.61
N THR A 113 -13.92 3.49 11.41
CA THR A 113 -12.62 3.99 10.96
C THR A 113 -11.51 3.36 11.77
N VAL A 114 -10.31 3.29 11.18
CA VAL A 114 -9.11 2.73 11.80
C VAL A 114 -8.00 3.78 11.79
N GLN A 115 -7.22 3.82 12.85
CA GLN A 115 -6.01 4.62 12.96
C GLN A 115 -4.83 3.71 13.30
N PHE A 116 -3.69 3.94 12.66
CA PHE A 116 -2.43 3.31 13.04
C PHE A 116 -1.79 4.11 14.17
N ILE A 117 -1.55 3.46 15.30
CA ILE A 117 -0.73 3.97 16.40
C ILE A 117 0.61 3.24 16.35
N HIS A 118 1.70 3.97 16.15
CA HIS A 118 3.02 3.40 15.96
C HIS A 118 3.93 3.73 17.14
N TYR A 119 4.38 2.70 17.85
CA TYR A 119 5.46 2.80 18.82
C TYR A 119 6.79 2.53 18.14
N ILE A 120 7.55 3.60 17.97
CA ILE A 120 8.78 3.61 17.16
C ILE A 120 9.89 2.96 17.96
N ASN A 121 10.64 2.05 17.34
CA ASN A 121 11.75 1.33 17.98
C ASN A 121 11.30 0.59 19.27
N LYS A 122 10.05 0.10 19.30
CA LYS A 122 9.42 -0.53 20.48
C LYS A 122 9.40 0.37 21.73
N ASN A 123 9.51 1.69 21.53
CA ASN A 123 9.57 2.65 22.62
C ASN A 123 8.23 3.36 22.79
N LYS A 124 7.61 3.18 23.97
CA LYS A 124 6.32 3.82 24.32
C LYS A 124 6.37 5.34 24.40
N LYS A 125 7.56 5.95 24.46
CA LYS A 125 7.72 7.42 24.47
C LYS A 125 7.53 8.05 23.11
N TYR A 126 7.87 7.33 22.03
CA TYR A 126 7.81 7.84 20.67
C TYR A 126 6.63 7.21 19.95
N VAL A 127 5.48 7.88 20.07
CA VAL A 127 4.22 7.44 19.47
C VAL A 127 3.91 8.31 18.26
N GLY A 128 3.75 7.69 17.10
CA GLY A 128 3.17 8.33 15.93
C GLY A 128 1.72 7.90 15.73
N LYS A 129 0.86 8.79 15.25
CA LYS A 129 -0.54 8.46 14.92
C LYS A 129 -0.85 8.85 13.48
N SER A 130 -1.43 7.93 12.71
CA SER A 130 -1.92 8.25 11.37
C SER A 130 -3.24 9.03 11.42
N GLN A 131 -3.69 9.54 10.28
CA GLN A 131 -5.11 9.90 10.12
C GLN A 131 -6.02 8.67 10.30
N PHE A 132 -7.27 8.92 10.63
CA PHE A 132 -8.32 7.92 10.56
C PHE A 132 -8.60 7.56 9.10
N LEU A 133 -8.78 6.28 8.85
CA LEU A 133 -9.00 5.69 7.54
C LEU A 133 -10.31 4.91 7.56
N ASN A 134 -11.15 5.14 6.56
CA ASN A 134 -12.31 4.30 6.31
C ASN A 134 -11.95 3.13 5.39
N LYS A 135 -12.89 2.18 5.24
CA LYS A 135 -12.69 1.00 4.39
C LYS A 135 -12.28 1.35 2.95
N LYS A 136 -12.91 2.34 2.32
CA LYS A 136 -12.60 2.73 0.93
C LYS A 136 -11.16 3.23 0.79
N GLN A 137 -10.66 3.95 1.80
CA GLN A 137 -9.29 4.45 1.83
C GLN A 137 -8.30 3.31 2.02
N ILE A 138 -8.61 2.35 2.89
CA ILE A 138 -7.81 1.11 3.04
C ILE A 138 -7.77 0.34 1.71
N ASP A 139 -8.91 0.09 1.07
CA ASP A 139 -8.98 -0.60 -0.22
C ASP A 139 -8.09 0.07 -1.28
N LYS A 140 -8.01 1.42 -1.27
CA LYS A 140 -7.16 2.20 -2.17
C LYS A 140 -5.67 2.12 -1.81
N ILE A 141 -5.31 2.20 -0.53
CA ILE A 141 -3.92 2.11 -0.06
C ILE A 141 -3.34 0.73 -0.39
N PHE A 142 -4.13 -0.33 -0.21
CA PHE A 142 -3.73 -1.70 -0.52
C PHE A 142 -3.87 -2.05 -2.01
N GLY A 143 -4.26 -1.10 -2.86
CA GLY A 143 -4.30 -1.32 -4.31
C GLY A 143 -5.36 -2.33 -4.78
N LYS A 144 -6.42 -2.53 -3.99
CA LYS A 144 -7.59 -3.34 -4.39
C LYS A 144 -8.42 -2.63 -5.47
N THR A 145 -8.35 -1.30 -5.54
CA THR A 145 -9.09 -0.50 -6.53
C THR A 145 -8.35 -0.30 -7.85
N ASN A 146 -7.02 -0.40 -7.86
CA ASN A 146 -6.17 -0.13 -9.03
C ASN A 146 -5.50 -1.39 -9.62
N GLY A 147 -5.85 -2.57 -9.12
CA GLY A 147 -5.30 -3.86 -9.56
C GLY A 147 -3.86 -4.13 -9.11
N LYS A 148 -3.23 -3.26 -8.31
CA LYS A 148 -1.86 -3.45 -7.83
C LYS A 148 -1.73 -4.43 -6.67
N ALA A 149 -2.84 -4.93 -6.13
CA ALA A 149 -2.85 -6.01 -5.14
C ALA A 149 -2.08 -7.27 -5.62
N VAL A 150 -2.06 -7.51 -6.93
CA VAL A 150 -1.29 -8.61 -7.55
C VAL A 150 0.22 -8.57 -7.25
N LEU A 151 0.76 -7.43 -6.83
CA LEU A 151 2.19 -7.25 -6.49
C LEU A 151 2.59 -7.92 -5.18
N TYR A 152 1.61 -8.33 -4.36
CA TYR A 152 1.83 -9.01 -3.08
C TYR A 152 0.95 -10.26 -2.89
N ASP A 153 -0.06 -10.49 -3.74
CA ASP A 153 -0.91 -11.70 -3.70
C ASP A 153 -0.20 -12.97 -4.18
N LYS A 154 0.86 -12.85 -5.00
CA LYS A 154 1.65 -13.99 -5.47
C LYS A 154 2.74 -14.38 -4.47
N PRO A 155 2.73 -15.61 -3.93
CA PRO A 155 3.82 -16.08 -3.09
C PRO A 155 5.07 -16.29 -3.95
N GLY A 156 6.16 -15.59 -3.62
CA GLY A 156 7.51 -15.86 -4.12
C GLY A 156 7.69 -15.83 -5.64
N MET A 157 7.98 -14.67 -6.20
CA MET A 157 8.56 -14.61 -7.54
C MET A 157 9.79 -13.70 -7.53
N LYS A 158 10.98 -14.34 -7.48
CA LYS A 158 12.21 -13.71 -7.94
C LYS A 158 11.94 -13.15 -9.33
N THR A 159 12.14 -11.85 -9.49
CA THR A 159 11.93 -11.14 -10.76
C THR A 159 12.81 -11.72 -11.85
N ASN A 160 12.18 -12.42 -12.80
CA ASN A 160 12.65 -12.55 -14.16
C ASN A 160 11.41 -12.68 -15.04
N SER A 161 11.14 -11.67 -15.86
CA SER A 161 10.15 -11.79 -16.94
C SER A 161 10.53 -10.92 -18.13
N THR A 162 11.24 -11.58 -19.03
CA THR A 162 11.33 -11.28 -20.46
C THR A 162 10.01 -11.66 -21.15
N MET A 163 9.51 -10.76 -22.01
CA MET A 163 8.61 -10.93 -23.17
C MET A 163 7.23 -11.63 -23.04
N GLY A 164 6.26 -11.11 -23.81
CA GLY A 164 5.14 -11.92 -24.30
C GLY A 164 3.89 -11.13 -24.64
N SER A 165 3.85 -10.51 -25.82
CA SER A 165 2.62 -10.04 -26.46
C SER A 165 1.83 -11.26 -26.95
N THR A 166 0.56 -11.37 -26.57
CA THR A 166 -0.37 -12.26 -27.28
C THR A 166 -1.71 -11.56 -27.51
N ASN A 167 -1.87 -11.18 -28.77
CA ASN A 167 -3.11 -10.79 -29.43
C ASN A 167 -4.16 -11.92 -29.34
N VAL A 168 -5.43 -11.57 -29.10
CA VAL A 168 -6.57 -12.42 -29.48
C VAL A 168 -7.66 -11.53 -30.08
N ASN A 169 -7.87 -11.70 -31.38
CA ASN A 169 -9.01 -11.24 -32.18
C ASN A 169 -9.98 -12.42 -32.36
N SER A 170 -11.30 -12.19 -32.27
CA SER A 170 -12.29 -12.79 -33.19
C SER A 170 -13.74 -12.36 -32.89
N SER A 171 -14.27 -11.51 -33.78
CA SER A 171 -15.57 -11.52 -34.50
C SER A 171 -16.85 -12.18 -33.93
N THR A 172 -17.89 -11.32 -33.86
CA THR A 172 -19.34 -11.44 -34.12
C THR A 172 -19.96 -12.71 -34.73
N SER A 173 -21.17 -13.09 -34.25
CA SER A 173 -22.38 -13.42 -35.07
C SER A 173 -23.68 -13.61 -34.24
N THR A 174 -24.67 -12.74 -34.53
CA THR A 174 -26.10 -12.98 -34.87
C THR A 174 -27.11 -13.80 -33.99
N ALA A 175 -28.23 -13.12 -33.71
CA ALA A 175 -29.66 -13.52 -33.68
C ALA A 175 -30.30 -14.26 -32.48
N ILE A 176 -31.48 -13.73 -32.10
CA ILE A 176 -32.48 -14.16 -31.09
C ILE A 176 -33.56 -15.03 -31.79
N PRO A 177 -34.29 -15.90 -31.06
CA PRO A 177 -35.74 -15.66 -30.90
C PRO A 177 -36.31 -15.94 -29.48
N LEU A 178 -37.32 -15.11 -29.09
CA LEU A 178 -38.66 -15.39 -28.49
C LEU A 178 -38.86 -16.61 -27.57
N ASN A 179 -39.71 -16.66 -26.53
CA ASN A 179 -40.77 -15.87 -25.88
C ASN A 179 -41.11 -16.64 -24.57
N ASP A 180 -41.54 -16.03 -23.46
CA ASP A 180 -42.91 -16.09 -22.85
C ASP A 180 -42.70 -16.26 -21.31
N THR A 181 -43.45 -15.76 -20.32
CA THR A 181 -44.65 -14.92 -20.18
C THR A 181 -44.67 -14.37 -18.74
N SER A 182 -45.48 -13.33 -18.54
CA SER A 182 -46.32 -13.07 -17.34
C SER A 182 -45.95 -11.94 -16.38
N GLU A 183 -46.72 -10.87 -16.61
CA GLU A 183 -47.48 -10.06 -15.64
C GLU A 183 -46.77 -8.95 -14.85
N ARG A 184 -47.06 -7.73 -15.31
CA ARG A 184 -46.95 -6.50 -14.52
C ARG A 184 -48.10 -5.55 -14.87
N THR A 185 -48.88 -5.18 -13.86
CA THR A 185 -49.68 -3.94 -13.84
C THR A 185 -49.81 -3.46 -12.38
N PRO A 186 -50.22 -2.21 -12.11
CA PRO A 186 -49.27 -1.15 -11.78
C PRO A 186 -49.60 -0.45 -10.46
N SER A 187 -48.70 0.38 -9.94
CA SER A 187 -49.17 1.56 -9.20
C SER A 187 -48.17 2.71 -9.32
N SER A 188 -48.71 3.83 -9.81
CA SER A 188 -48.04 5.11 -9.86
C SER A 188 -48.92 6.14 -9.14
N THR A 189 -48.22 6.98 -8.37
CA THR A 189 -48.44 8.43 -8.20
C THR A 189 -49.37 8.99 -7.11
N LYS A 190 -48.83 10.09 -6.55
CA LYS A 190 -49.46 11.31 -5.97
C LYS A 190 -49.88 11.19 -4.49
N SER A 191 -49.74 12.20 -3.64
CA SER A 191 -49.32 13.60 -3.78
C SER A 191 -49.16 14.25 -2.40
N LYS A 192 -48.44 15.39 -2.38
CA LYS A 192 -48.28 16.37 -1.30
C LYS A 192 -49.58 16.70 -0.55
N LYS A 193 -49.48 16.87 0.78
CA LYS A 193 -50.28 17.84 1.54
C LYS A 193 -49.52 18.27 2.80
N TYR A 194 -49.09 19.53 2.82
CA TYR A 194 -48.86 20.31 4.04
C TYR A 194 -49.95 21.37 4.10
N LYS A 195 -50.65 21.47 5.23
CA LYS A 195 -51.40 22.69 5.57
C LYS A 195 -51.61 22.82 7.08
N LYS A 196 -51.16 23.98 7.56
CA LYS A 196 -51.46 24.70 8.80
C LYS A 196 -51.01 24.09 10.12
#